data_AF-A0A6J6J1M0-F1
#
_entry.id   AF-A0A6J6J1M0-F1
#
_cell.length_a   1.000
_cell.length_b   1.000
_cell.length_c   1.000
_cell.angle_alpha   90.00
_cell.angle_beta   90.00
_cell.angle_gamma   90.00
#
_symmetry.space_group_name_H-M   'P 1'
#
loop_
_entity.id
_entity.type
_entity.pdbx_description
1 polymer ?
#
loop_
_entity_poly.entity_id
_entity_poly.type
_entity_poly.pdbx_seq_one_letter_code
_entity_poly.pdbx_strand_id
1 'polypeptide(L)' 'MTIRDLRNNGGEILDAVMRGEGMTVTRQGRAIAELRPLRKPGVRVETLERVFKGCPTYKYEDLLADMDEFMDLSL' A
#
# COMPACT_ATOMS: atom_id res chain seq x y z
N MET A 1 -5.74 -13.19 -12.53
CA MET A 1 -5.06 -13.00 -13.85
C MET A 1 -4.53 -14.33 -14.37
N THR A 2 -4.33 -14.47 -15.68
CA THR A 2 -3.68 -15.66 -16.27
C THR A 2 -2.19 -15.42 -16.52
N ILE A 3 -1.43 -16.49 -16.78
CA ILE A 3 -0.01 -16.38 -17.23
C ILE A 3 0.11 -15.55 -18.51
N ARG A 4 -0.89 -15.64 -19.41
CA ARG A 4 -0.88 -14.88 -20.66
C ARG A 4 -1.01 -13.38 -20.40
N ASP A 5 -1.86 -13.00 -19.46
CA ASP A 5 -2.06 -11.59 -19.08
C ASP A 5 -0.78 -11.02 -18.47
N LEU A 6 -0.10 -11.79 -17.61
CA LEU A 6 1.18 -11.39 -17.02
C LEU A 6 2.28 -11.20 -18.07
N ARG A 7 2.29 -12.03 -19.13
CA ARG A 7 3.25 -11.90 -20.23
C ARG A 7 2.98 -10.67 -21.10
N ASN A 8 1.70 -10.40 -21.38
CA ASN A 8 1.31 -9.35 -22.32
C ASN A 8 1.28 -7.97 -21.68
N ASN A 9 0.85 -7.87 -20.42
CA ASN A 9 0.65 -6.62 -19.69
C ASN A 9 1.53 -6.56 -18.43
N GLY A 10 2.68 -7.22 -18.47
CA GLY A 10 3.55 -7.38 -17.30
C GLY A 10 3.99 -6.05 -16.69
N GLY A 11 4.25 -5.04 -17.51
CA GLY A 11 4.60 -3.68 -17.04
C GLY A 11 3.50 -3.07 -16.18
N GLU A 12 2.29 -2.92 -16.73
CA GLU A 12 1.14 -2.34 -16.02
C GLU A 12 0.76 -3.13 -14.76
N ILE A 13 0.83 -4.47 -14.83
CA ILE A 13 0.56 -5.33 -13.68
C ILE A 13 1.61 -5.12 -12.58
N LEU A 14 2.89 -5.05 -12.94
CA LEU A 14 3.95 -4.77 -11.96
C LEU A 14 3.84 -3.36 -11.39
N ASP A 15 3.44 -2.37 -12.18
CA ASP A 15 3.20 -1.01 -11.70
C ASP A 15 2.05 -0.96 -10.70
N ALA A 16 0.95 -1.69 -10.95
CA ALA A 16 -0.15 -1.85 -10.00
C ALA A 16 0.32 -2.53 -8.70
N VAL A 17 1.11 -3.59 -8.82
CA VAL A 17 1.69 -4.28 -7.66
C VAL A 17 2.64 -3.35 -6.90
N MET A 18 3.42 -2.52 -7.58
CA MET A 18 4.28 -1.52 -6.94
C MET A 18 3.50 -0.44 -6.18
N ARG A 19 2.27 -0.12 -6.61
CA ARG A 19 1.38 0.80 -5.91
C ARG A 19 0.71 0.21 -4.66
N GLY A 20 0.81 -1.10 -4.45
CA GLY A 20 0.22 -1.76 -3.28
C GLY A 20 -0.78 -2.87 -3.61
N GLU A 21 -1.13 -3.05 -4.88
CA GLU A 21 -2.18 -4.00 -5.27
C GLU A 21 -1.66 -5.45 -5.23
N GLY A 22 -2.33 -6.31 -4.44
CA GLY A 22 -2.05 -7.75 -4.43
C GLY A 22 -2.84 -8.45 -5.53
N MET A 23 -2.21 -9.36 -6.26
CA MET A 23 -2.87 -10.05 -7.37
C MET A 23 -2.56 -11.55 -7.42
N THR A 24 -3.57 -12.38 -7.74
CA THR A 24 -3.41 -13.84 -7.86
C THR A 24 -3.27 -14.26 -9.33
N VAL A 25 -2.17 -14.98 -9.60
CA VAL A 25 -1.90 -15.61 -10.88
C VAL A 25 -2.56 -16.98 -10.93
N THR A 26 -3.27 -17.23 -12.01
CA THR A 26 -4.01 -18.48 -12.27
C THR A 26 -3.51 -19.15 -13.55
N ARG A 27 -3.56 -20.48 -13.58
CA ARG A 27 -3.34 -21.30 -14.76
C ARG A 27 -4.51 -22.26 -14.89
N GLN A 28 -5.23 -22.20 -16.01
CA GLN A 28 -6.41 -23.03 -16.26
C GLN A 28 -7.44 -22.93 -15.12
N GLY A 29 -7.69 -21.72 -14.61
CA GLY A 29 -8.63 -21.47 -13.50
C GLY A 29 -8.10 -21.81 -12.10
N ARG A 30 -6.93 -22.45 -11.97
CA ARG A 30 -6.32 -22.76 -10.68
C ARG A 30 -5.33 -21.68 -10.26
N ALA A 31 -5.44 -21.18 -9.02
CA ALA A 31 -4.44 -20.29 -8.44
C ALA A 31 -3.09 -21.01 -8.27
N ILE A 32 -2.01 -20.36 -8.73
CA ILE A 32 -0.66 -20.94 -8.71
C ILE A 32 0.37 -20.04 -8.03
N ALA A 33 0.14 -18.73 -7.99
CA ALA A 33 1.06 -17.77 -7.40
C ALA A 33 0.33 -16.48 -7.01
N GLU A 34 0.99 -15.68 -6.18
CA GLU A 34 0.56 -14.34 -5.82
C GLU A 34 1.68 -13.35 -6.09
N LEU A 35 1.31 -12.22 -6.68
CA LEU A 35 2.13 -11.03 -6.80
C LEU A 35 1.75 -10.11 -5.65
N ARG A 36 2.73 -9.76 -4.83
CA ARG A 36 2.58 -8.81 -3.75
C ARG A 36 3.72 -7.80 -3.80
N PRO A 37 3.46 -6.54 -3.44
CA PRO A 37 4.52 -5.56 -3.29
C PRO A 37 5.54 -6.05 -2.28
N LEU A 38 6.82 -5.83 -2.56
CA LEU A 38 7.86 -6.05 -1.57
C LEU A 38 7.69 -5.03 -0.45
N ARG A 39 7.71 -5.50 0.79
CA ARG A 39 7.67 -4.60 1.95
C ARG A 39 8.89 -3.71 1.91
N LYS A 40 8.68 -2.39 1.94
CA LYS A 40 9.77 -1.44 2.21
C LYS A 40 10.35 -1.77 3.59
N PRO A 41 11.68 -1.67 3.77
CA PRO A 41 12.28 -1.75 5.09
C PRO A 41 11.56 -0.78 6.03
N GLY A 42 11.29 -1.22 7.26
CA GLY A 42 10.73 -0.34 8.28
C GLY A 42 11.61 0.90 8.47
N VAL A 43 10.98 2.04 8.73
CA VAL A 43 11.72 3.26 9.08
C VAL A 43 12.30 3.06 10.48
N ARG A 44 13.59 3.35 10.65
CA ARG A 44 14.20 3.28 11.98
C ARG A 44 13.62 4.39 12.89
N VAL A 45 13.51 4.10 14.18
CA VAL A 45 12.95 5.05 15.16
C VAL A 45 13.70 6.38 15.15
N GLU A 46 15.03 6.36 15.03
CA GLU A 46 15.83 7.60 15.03
C GLU A 46 15.52 8.50 13.81
N THR A 47 15.10 7.89 12.69
CA THR A 47 14.63 8.65 11.52
C THR A 47 13.28 9.29 11.79
N LEU A 48 12.38 8.60 12.50
CA LEU A 48 11.10 9.18 12.90
C LEU A 48 11.33 10.36 13.84
N GLU A 49 12.13 10.19 14.89
CA GLU A 49 12.45 11.28 15.83
C GLU A 49 12.98 12.52 15.12
N ARG A 50 13.90 12.35 14.18
CA ARG A 50 14.45 13.47 13.39
C ARG A 50 13.38 14.18 12.55
N VAL A 51 12.49 13.42 11.89
CA VAL A 51 11.42 13.99 11.06
C VAL A 51 10.39 14.73 11.92
N PHE A 52 10.02 14.15 13.06
CA PHE A 52 8.99 14.70 13.94
C PHE A 52 9.51 15.78 14.90
N LYS A 53 10.83 16.00 15.02
CA LYS A 53 11.43 16.99 15.93
C LYS A 53 10.92 18.42 15.73
N GLY A 54 10.47 18.78 14.53
CA GLY A 54 9.90 20.08 14.21
C GLY A 54 8.38 20.10 14.04
N CYS A 55 7.71 18.96 14.22
CA CYS A 55 6.26 18.92 14.08
C CYS A 55 5.59 19.57 15.30
N PRO A 56 4.54 20.38 15.08
CA PRO A 56 3.71 20.85 16.19
C PRO A 56 3.10 19.64 16.92
N THR A 57 2.94 19.77 18.23
CA THR A 57 2.21 18.76 19.00
C THR A 57 0.74 18.82 18.57
N TYR A 58 0.30 17.78 17.88
CA TYR A 58 -1.09 17.63 17.46
C TYR A 58 -1.85 16.76 18.45
N LYS A 59 -3.03 17.19 18.90
CA LYS A 59 -3.86 16.31 19.72
C LYS A 59 -4.49 15.26 18.83
N TYR A 60 -4.59 14.05 19.36
CA TYR A 60 -5.16 12.93 18.64
C TYR A 60 -6.64 13.17 18.26
N GLU A 61 -7.39 13.84 19.13
CA GLU A 61 -8.80 14.18 18.91
C GLU A 61 -9.00 15.12 17.71
N ASP A 62 -8.14 16.13 17.59
CA ASP A 62 -8.16 17.07 16.46
C ASP A 62 -7.81 16.35 15.15
N LEU A 63 -6.90 15.36 15.18
CA LEU A 63 -6.52 14.59 13.98
C LEU A 63 -7.67 13.75 13.46
N LEU A 64 -8.39 13.10 14.38
CA LEU A 64 -9.53 12.29 14.02
C LEU A 64 -10.65 13.14 13.43
N ALA A 65 -10.91 14.33 14.00
CA ALA A 65 -11.91 15.25 13.47
C ALA A 65 -11.58 15.69 12.04
N ASP A 66 -10.32 16.06 11.75
CA ASP A 66 -9.90 16.41 10.40
C ASP A 66 -10.02 15.21 9.44
N MET A 67 -9.60 14.02 9.89
CA MET A 67 -9.66 12.82 9.07
C MET A 67 -11.10 12.43 8.72
N ASP A 68 -12.05 12.59 9.65
CA ASP A 68 -13.49 12.35 9.44
C ASP A 68 -14.10 13.38 8.46
N GLU A 69 -13.58 14.61 8.43
CA GLU A 69 -13.97 15.61 7.44
C GLU A 69 -13.51 15.26 6.01
N PHE A 70 -12.28 14.74 5.87
CA PHE A 70 -11.67 14.46 4.56
C PHE A 70 -11.91 13.04 4.02
N MET A 71 -12.10 12.09 4.92
CA MET A 71 -12.38 10.70 4.61
C MET A 71 -13.68 10.38 5.31
N ASP A 72 -14.69 9.93 4.58
CA ASP A 72 -15.93 9.41 5.16
C ASP A 72 -15.61 8.13 5.93
N LEU A 73 -15.07 8.30 7.14
CA LEU A 73 -14.70 7.26 8.09
C LEU A 73 -15.90 6.86 8.92
N SER A 74 -17.11 7.31 8.57
CA SER A 74 -18.34 6.78 9.10
C SER A 74 -18.46 5.30 8.70
N LEU A 75 -18.24 4.43 9.68
CA LEU A 75 -18.20 2.98 9.54
C LEU A 75 -19.48 2.36 10.09
#